data_AF-A0A6B3G706-F1
#
_entry.id   AF-A0A6B3G706-F1
#
_cell.length_a   1.000
_cell.length_b   1.000
_cell.length_c   1.000
_cell.angle_alpha   90.00
_cell.angle_beta   90.00
_cell.angle_gamma   90.00
#
_symmetry.space_group_name_H-M   'P 1'
#
loop_
_entity.id
_entity.type
_entity.pdbx_description
1 polymer ?
#
loop_
_entity_poly.entity_id
_entity_poly.type
_entity_poly.pdbx_seq_one_letter_code
_entity_poly.pdbx_strand_id
1 'polypeptide(L)'
;MATKPPTGDPVQDAPQVDQAQHAAAGLPAVAHSLRISQQQMGVRRTAQTLLKVNQKDGFDCPGCAWPEGDKRHIAEFCENGAKAVAEEATLRRVTPDFFAAHPVADLAERSGYWL
;
A
#
# COMPACT_ATOMS: atom_id res chain seq x y z
N MET A 1 -1.11 -4.89 -16.11
CA MET A 1 0.31 -5.25 -16.25
C MET A 1 1.02 -4.86 -14.96
N ALA A 2 2.06 -5.58 -14.57
CA ALA A 2 2.89 -5.20 -13.41
C ALA A 2 3.53 -3.84 -13.68
N THR A 3 3.50 -2.95 -12.69
CA THR A 3 4.21 -1.66 -12.73
C THR A 3 5.71 -1.90 -12.51
N LYS A 4 6.56 -0.99 -13.00
CA LYS A 4 8.00 -1.07 -12.72
C LYS A 4 8.26 -0.79 -11.24
N PRO A 5 9.26 -1.44 -10.62
CA PRO A 5 9.68 -1.10 -9.27
C PRO A 5 10.27 0.34 -9.23
N PRO A 6 10.37 0.95 -8.04
CA PRO A 6 11.15 2.17 -7.83
C PRO A 6 12.57 1.99 -8.38
N THR A 7 13.14 3.05 -8.97
CA THR A 7 14.48 3.00 -9.57
C THR A 7 15.60 3.34 -8.60
N GLY A 8 15.28 3.59 -7.33
CA GLY A 8 16.26 3.91 -6.31
C GLY A 8 15.64 3.96 -4.92
N ASP A 9 16.51 3.87 -3.92
CA ASP A 9 16.11 3.86 -2.52
C ASP A 9 15.63 5.25 -2.08
N PRO A 10 14.54 5.32 -1.30
CA PRO A 10 14.14 6.57 -0.68
C PRO A 10 15.22 7.02 0.31
N VAL A 11 15.45 8.33 0.37
CA VAL A 11 16.38 8.92 1.33
C VAL A 11 15.82 8.76 2.74
N GLN A 12 16.49 7.99 3.60
CA GLN A 12 16.02 7.69 4.96
C GLN A 12 16.60 8.67 6.00
N ASP A 13 17.85 9.10 5.81
CA ASP A 13 18.61 9.85 6.82
C ASP A 13 18.74 11.34 6.54
N ALA A 14 17.88 11.88 5.65
CA ALA A 14 17.82 13.30 5.36
C ALA A 14 16.37 13.80 5.34
N PRO A 15 15.71 13.87 6.51
CA PRO A 15 14.35 14.37 6.60
C PRO A 15 14.30 15.84 6.16
N GLN A 16 13.32 16.17 5.33
CA GLN A 16 13.02 17.57 5.01
C GLN A 16 12.15 18.15 6.12
N VAL A 17 12.63 19.22 6.75
CA VAL A 17 11.89 19.94 7.79
C VAL A 17 11.25 21.17 7.17
N ASP A 18 9.93 21.27 7.29
CA ASP A 18 9.13 22.41 6.84
C ASP A 18 8.12 22.79 7.95
N GLN A 19 7.26 23.77 7.69
CA GLN A 19 6.23 24.22 8.61
C GLN A 19 5.26 23.08 8.98
N ALA A 20 4.73 23.17 10.20
CA ALA A 20 3.79 22.19 10.72
C ALA A 20 2.50 22.16 9.87
N GLN A 21 2.03 20.94 9.58
CA GLN A 21 0.78 20.74 8.87
C GLN A 21 -0.42 21.11 9.76
N HIS A 22 -1.46 21.69 9.16
CA HIS A 22 -2.68 22.09 9.87
C HIS A 22 -3.74 20.99 9.95
N ALA A 23 -3.52 19.84 9.33
CA ALA A 23 -4.45 18.71 9.33
C ALA A 23 -3.69 17.37 9.44
N ALA A 24 -4.16 16.50 10.32
CA ALA A 24 -3.66 15.13 10.47
C ALA A 24 -4.56 14.08 9.79
N ALA A 25 -5.77 14.47 9.39
CA ALA A 25 -6.77 13.60 8.75
C ALA A 25 -7.67 14.41 7.80
N GLY A 26 -8.59 13.73 7.12
CA GLY A 26 -9.58 14.34 6.23
C GLY A 26 -9.25 14.15 4.75
N LEU A 27 -9.62 15.12 3.91
CA LEU A 27 -9.45 15.03 2.46
C LEU A 27 -8.00 14.73 2.01
N PRO A 28 -6.95 15.33 2.62
CA PRO A 28 -5.57 14.97 2.27
C PRO A 28 -5.28 13.49 2.51
N ALA A 29 -5.69 12.94 3.66
CA ALA A 29 -5.51 11.53 4.01
C ALA A 29 -6.23 10.60 3.02
N VAL A 30 -7.46 10.95 2.61
CA VAL A 30 -8.21 10.20 1.58
C VAL A 30 -7.47 10.23 0.25
N ALA A 31 -7.00 11.41 -0.19
CA ALA A 31 -6.25 11.55 -1.43
C ALA A 31 -4.94 10.75 -1.43
N HIS A 32 -4.18 10.79 -0.33
CA HIS A 32 -2.96 10.00 -0.17
C HIS A 32 -3.23 8.49 -0.19
N SER A 33 -4.28 8.04 0.52
CA SER A 33 -4.70 6.64 0.53
C SER A 33 -5.03 6.13 -0.86
N LEU A 34 -5.82 6.90 -1.62
CA LEU A 34 -6.20 6.54 -2.99
C LEU A 34 -5.00 6.57 -3.94
N ARG A 35 -4.11 7.56 -3.81
CA ARG A 35 -2.87 7.66 -4.61
C ARG A 35 -2.01 6.41 -4.43
N ILE A 36 -1.71 6.04 -3.18
CA ILE A 36 -0.89 4.84 -2.89
C ILE A 36 -1.61 3.58 -3.37
N SER A 37 -2.90 3.46 -3.10
CA SER A 37 -3.71 2.33 -3.56
C SER A 37 -3.66 2.16 -5.07
N GLN A 38 -3.72 3.25 -5.83
CA GLN A 38 -3.63 3.23 -7.28
C GLN A 38 -2.23 2.95 -7.79
N GLN A 39 -1.18 3.45 -7.12
CA GLN A 39 0.21 3.14 -7.47
C GLN A 39 0.53 1.66 -7.30
N GLN A 40 0.00 1.02 -6.25
CA GLN A 40 0.22 -0.41 -6.00
C GLN A 40 -0.70 -1.30 -6.84
N MET A 41 -2.01 -1.05 -6.82
CA MET A 41 -3.00 -1.97 -7.38
C MET A 41 -3.49 -1.58 -8.79
N GLY A 42 -3.26 -0.35 -9.22
CA GLY A 42 -3.91 0.22 -10.41
C GLY A 42 -5.41 0.50 -10.22
N VAL A 43 -5.98 1.38 -11.05
CA VAL A 43 -7.34 1.94 -10.89
C VAL A 43 -8.41 0.89 -10.61
N ARG A 44 -8.49 -0.15 -11.46
CA ARG A 44 -9.56 -1.16 -11.41
C ARG A 44 -9.49 -1.99 -10.13
N ARG A 45 -8.30 -2.51 -9.79
CA ARG A 45 -8.13 -3.35 -8.60
C ARG A 45 -8.29 -2.50 -7.35
N THR A 46 -7.81 -1.26 -7.32
CA THR A 46 -8.08 -0.33 -6.21
C THR A 46 -9.58 -0.21 -5.92
N ALA A 47 -10.39 0.08 -6.94
CA ALA A 47 -11.84 0.22 -6.75
C ALA A 47 -12.47 -1.09 -6.26
N GLN A 48 -12.13 -2.22 -6.87
CA GLN A 48 -12.70 -3.53 -6.51
C GLN A 48 -12.27 -4.02 -5.13
N THR A 49 -11.01 -3.82 -4.76
CA THR A 49 -10.43 -4.28 -3.50
C THR A 49 -10.89 -3.43 -2.34
N LEU A 50 -10.81 -2.09 -2.43
CA LEU A 50 -11.19 -1.22 -1.32
C LEU A 50 -12.68 -1.31 -0.99
N LEU A 51 -13.55 -1.52 -1.99
CA LEU A 51 -14.99 -1.74 -1.77
C LEU A 51 -15.31 -3.06 -1.06
N LYS A 52 -14.33 -3.96 -0.86
CA LYS A 52 -14.49 -5.24 -0.16
C LYS A 52 -13.81 -5.29 1.20
N VAL A 53 -12.98 -4.31 1.54
CA VAL A 53 -12.31 -4.28 2.84
C VAL A 53 -13.37 -4.10 3.94
N ASN A 54 -13.34 -5.00 4.93
CA ASN A 54 -14.22 -5.04 6.10
C ASN A 54 -15.73 -5.01 5.77
N GLN A 55 -16.09 -5.54 4.59
CA GLN A 55 -17.48 -5.77 4.20
C GLN A 55 -17.91 -7.20 4.52
N LYS A 56 -19.22 -7.44 4.68
CA LYS A 56 -19.79 -8.76 5.01
C LYS A 56 -19.40 -9.86 4.02
N ASP A 57 -19.48 -9.57 2.72
CA ASP A 57 -19.09 -10.48 1.63
C ASP A 57 -17.67 -10.15 1.11
N GLY A 58 -16.86 -9.56 1.97
CA GLY A 58 -15.55 -9.01 1.70
C GLY A 58 -14.42 -9.79 2.36
N PHE A 59 -13.44 -9.06 2.86
CA PHE A 59 -12.33 -9.61 3.65
C PHE A 59 -11.87 -8.60 4.69
N ASP A 60 -11.28 -9.09 5.77
CA ASP A 60 -10.82 -8.25 6.86
C ASP A 60 -9.45 -7.63 6.55
N CYS A 61 -9.28 -6.37 6.95
CA CYS A 61 -7.99 -5.71 6.90
C CYS A 61 -7.00 -6.41 7.85
N PRO A 62 -5.86 -6.93 7.35
CA PRO A 62 -4.93 -7.69 8.20
C PRO A 62 -4.21 -6.82 9.24
N GLY A 63 -4.20 -5.51 9.06
CA GLY A 63 -3.44 -4.57 9.90
C GLY A 63 -4.25 -3.84 10.96
N CYS A 64 -5.57 -4.04 11.08
CA CYS A 64 -6.42 -3.25 11.97
C CYS A 64 -7.54 -4.07 12.62
N ALA A 65 -7.84 -3.78 13.90
CA ALA A 65 -9.06 -4.23 14.57
C ALA A 65 -10.23 -3.30 14.20
N TRP A 66 -10.71 -3.40 12.95
CA TRP A 66 -11.82 -2.57 12.50
C TRP A 66 -13.15 -3.06 13.11
N PRO A 67 -13.97 -2.18 13.69
CA PRO A 67 -15.20 -2.59 14.36
C PRO A 67 -16.22 -3.16 13.37
N GLU A 68 -16.88 -4.22 13.78
CA GLU A 68 -17.80 -4.98 12.95
C GLU A 68 -19.26 -4.75 13.36
N GLY A 69 -19.95 -3.84 12.67
CA GLY A 69 -21.37 -3.53 12.90
C GLY A 69 -22.33 -4.23 11.93
N ASP A 70 -23.62 -4.26 12.29
CA ASP A 70 -24.70 -4.79 11.44
C ASP A 70 -24.87 -4.00 10.13
N LYS A 71 -24.71 -2.67 10.20
CA LYS A 71 -24.70 -1.78 9.04
C LYS A 71 -23.26 -1.43 8.69
N ARG A 72 -22.89 -1.66 7.43
CA ARG A 72 -21.58 -1.27 6.87
C ARG A 72 -21.75 -0.12 5.89
N HIS A 73 -20.86 0.85 5.98
CA HIS A 73 -20.62 1.90 5.01
C HIS A 73 -19.87 1.35 3.80
N ILE A 74 -19.84 2.13 2.72
CA ILE A 74 -19.11 1.77 1.49
C ILE A 74 -17.59 1.72 1.74
N ALA A 75 -17.09 2.52 2.69
CA ALA A 75 -15.70 2.55 3.11
C ALA A 75 -15.60 2.19 4.59
N GLU A 76 -15.21 0.95 4.87
CA GLU A 76 -15.01 0.41 6.22
C GLU A 76 -13.51 0.27 6.51
N PHE A 77 -12.71 1.30 6.27
CA PHE A 77 -11.26 1.23 6.51
C PHE A 77 -10.67 2.61 6.79
N CYS A 78 -9.56 2.65 7.52
CA CYS A 78 -8.75 3.85 7.69
C CYS A 78 -7.69 3.97 6.58
N GLU A 79 -7.01 5.12 6.57
CA GLU A 79 -5.87 5.38 5.69
C GLU A 79 -4.80 4.28 5.76
N ASN A 80 -4.38 3.89 6.96
CA ASN A 80 -3.34 2.88 7.14
C ASN A 80 -3.82 1.50 6.67
N GLY A 81 -5.09 1.16 6.91
CA GLY A 81 -5.69 -0.08 6.41
C GLY A 81 -5.72 -0.11 4.87
N ALA A 82 -6.06 1.00 4.23
CA ALA A 82 -6.03 1.10 2.77
C ALA A 82 -4.61 0.90 2.21
N LYS A 83 -3.61 1.51 2.84
CA LYS A 83 -2.19 1.37 2.42
C LYS A 83 -1.66 -0.04 2.62
N ALA A 84 -1.97 -0.68 3.76
CA ALA A 84 -1.56 -2.06 4.03
C ALA A 84 -2.16 -3.03 3.00
N VAL A 85 -3.48 -2.93 2.75
CA VAL A 85 -4.15 -3.74 1.73
C VAL A 85 -3.57 -3.46 0.33
N ALA A 86 -3.23 -2.21 0.02
CA ALA A 86 -2.63 -1.86 -1.26
C ALA A 86 -1.27 -2.52 -1.48
N GLU A 87 -0.43 -2.56 -0.45
CA GLU A 87 0.89 -3.21 -0.48
C GLU A 87 0.76 -4.71 -0.75
N GLU A 88 -0.13 -5.40 -0.04
CA GLU A 88 -0.41 -6.82 -0.25
C GLU A 88 -1.02 -7.13 -1.63
N ALA A 89 -1.91 -6.26 -2.11
CA ALA A 89 -2.62 -6.45 -3.37
C ALA A 89 -1.89 -5.85 -4.58
N THR A 90 -0.60 -5.52 -4.44
CA THR A 90 0.20 -4.87 -5.48
C THR A 90 0.19 -5.64 -6.81
N LEU A 91 0.33 -4.92 -7.92
CA LEU A 91 0.50 -5.48 -9.25
C LEU A 91 1.95 -5.91 -9.53
N ARG A 92 2.90 -5.46 -8.72
CA ARG A 92 4.31 -5.83 -8.84
C ARG A 92 4.48 -7.29 -8.42
N ARG A 93 5.23 -8.06 -9.21
CA ARG A 93 5.45 -9.47 -8.96
C ARG A 93 6.89 -9.83 -9.29
N VAL A 94 7.54 -10.48 -8.32
CA VAL A 94 8.83 -11.14 -8.51
C VAL A 94 8.60 -12.52 -9.13
N THR A 95 9.33 -12.83 -10.19
CA THR A 95 9.25 -14.12 -10.91
C THR A 95 10.46 -15.00 -10.57
N PRO A 96 10.44 -16.30 -10.92
CA PRO A 96 11.62 -17.16 -10.76
C PRO A 96 12.88 -16.62 -11.45
N ASP A 97 12.74 -15.97 -12.61
CA ASP A 97 13.87 -15.39 -13.35
C ASP A 97 14.63 -14.32 -12.55
N PHE A 98 13.92 -13.57 -11.69
CA PHE A 98 14.56 -12.62 -10.79
C PHE A 98 15.51 -13.34 -9.82
N PHE A 99 15.05 -14.43 -9.19
CA PHE A 99 15.88 -15.21 -8.28
C PHE A 99 17.02 -15.95 -9.00
N ALA A 100 16.83 -16.28 -10.29
CA ALA A 100 17.91 -16.80 -11.11
C ALA A 100 19.02 -15.76 -11.37
N ALA A 101 18.65 -14.47 -11.46
CA ALA A 101 19.57 -13.35 -11.66
C ALA A 101 20.17 -12.77 -10.37
N HIS A 102 19.51 -12.97 -9.22
CA HIS A 102 19.87 -12.37 -7.93
C HIS A 102 20.07 -13.43 -6.83
N PRO A 103 21.31 -13.89 -6.60
CA PRO A 103 21.62 -14.80 -5.50
C PRO A 103 21.30 -14.19 -4.13
N VAL A 104 21.04 -15.02 -3.12
CA VAL A 104 20.73 -14.55 -1.75
C VAL A 104 21.86 -13.67 -1.18
N ALA A 105 23.11 -13.97 -1.49
CA ALA A 105 24.24 -13.14 -1.06
C ALA A 105 24.21 -11.72 -1.66
N ASP A 106 23.77 -11.57 -2.92
CA ASP A 106 23.56 -10.25 -3.55
C ASP A 106 22.39 -9.52 -2.90
N LEU A 107 21.28 -10.22 -2.66
CA LEU A 107 20.09 -9.63 -2.04
C LEU A 107 20.34 -9.17 -0.59
N ALA A 108 21.22 -9.85 0.15
CA ALA A 108 21.59 -9.49 1.52
C ALA A 108 22.30 -8.13 1.63
N GLU A 109 22.89 -7.64 0.53
CA GLU A 109 23.55 -6.34 0.47
C GLU A 109 22.60 -5.21 0.02
N ARG A 110 21.35 -5.53 -0.35
CA ARG A 110 20.35 -4.55 -0.80
C ARG A 110 19.56 -3.98 0.37
N SER A 111 19.10 -2.75 0.22
CA SER A 111 18.19 -2.16 1.22
C SER A 111 16.79 -2.77 1.11
N GLY A 112 15.98 -2.61 2.15
CA GLY A 112 14.58 -3.01 2.16
C GLY A 112 13.67 -2.24 1.16
N TYR A 113 14.19 -1.25 0.45
CA TYR A 113 13.44 -0.41 -0.49
C TYR A 113 13.89 -0.56 -1.95
N TRP A 114 14.87 -1.43 -2.19
CA TRP A 114 15.49 -1.59 -3.50
C TRP A 114 14.52 -2.15 -4.58
N LEU A 115 13.38 -2.75 -4.18
CA LEU A 115 12.44 -3.46 -5.07
C LEU A 115 10.95 -3.08 -4.84
#